data_AF-A0A6P3YWK1-F1
#
_entry.id   AF-A0A6P3YWK1-F1
#
_cell.length_a   1.000
_cell.length_b   1.000
_cell.length_c   1.000
_cell.angle_alpha   90.00
_cell.angle_beta   90.00
_cell.angle_gamma   90.00
#
_symmetry.space_group_name_H-M   'P 1'
#
loop_
_entity.id
_entity.type
_entity.pdbx_description
1 polymer ?
#
loop_
_entity_poly.entity_id
_entity_poly.type
_entity_poly.pdbx_seq_one_letter_code
_entity_poly.pdbx_strand_id
1 'polypeptide(L)'
;HSSWDFNGVLYHEMVHIWQWNGNGQGGDTARNLTEGIADFVRLKADYVPQGWAQPGDGNYWSEGYSVTARFLDYCNGLSDGFVSELNKKMRDGYSDDFFVQLLGKTVDQLWSDYKAQFAGN
;
A
#
# COMPACT_ATOMS: atom_id res chain seq x y z
N HIS A 1 -3.61 22.63 -0.09
CA HIS A 1 -4.75 22.33 -0.96
C HIS A 1 -4.38 21.13 -1.83
N SER A 2 -5.05 19.96 -1.67
CA SER A 2 -5.18 18.85 -2.66
C SER A 2 -5.58 17.49 -2.04
N SER A 3 -5.72 17.35 -0.71
CA SER A 3 -6.01 16.03 -0.10
C SER A 3 -7.36 15.42 -0.53
N TRP A 4 -8.33 16.26 -0.89
CA TRP A 4 -9.68 15.81 -1.25
C TRP A 4 -9.77 15.22 -2.67
N ASP A 5 -9.03 15.78 -3.64
CA ASP A 5 -8.99 15.25 -5.00
C ASP A 5 -8.21 13.93 -5.09
N PHE A 6 -7.11 13.82 -4.33
CA PHE A 6 -6.37 12.57 -4.23
C PHE A 6 -7.24 11.44 -3.67
N ASN A 7 -7.97 11.69 -2.59
CA ASN A 7 -8.87 10.70 -1.97
C ASN A 7 -9.98 10.27 -2.94
N GLY A 8 -10.60 11.22 -3.64
CA GLY A 8 -11.67 10.93 -4.59
C GLY A 8 -11.22 10.03 -5.74
N VAL A 9 -10.06 10.33 -6.34
CA VAL A 9 -9.48 9.51 -7.40
C VAL A 9 -9.07 8.14 -6.87
N LEU A 10 -8.47 8.08 -5.68
CA LEU A 10 -8.05 6.83 -5.08
C LEU A 10 -9.24 5.88 -4.88
N TYR A 11 -10.29 6.33 -4.21
CA TYR A 11 -11.51 5.53 -4.02
C TYR A 11 -12.18 5.17 -5.35
N HIS A 12 -12.15 6.07 -6.34
CA HIS A 12 -12.71 5.80 -7.66
C HIS A 12 -11.97 4.67 -8.39
N GLU A 13 -10.63 4.70 -8.41
CA GLU A 13 -9.83 3.65 -9.05
C GLU A 13 -9.89 2.32 -8.29
N MET A 14 -9.98 2.35 -6.96
CA MET A 14 -10.16 1.15 -6.13
C MET A 14 -11.44 0.38 -6.47
N VAL A 15 -12.53 1.08 -6.80
CA VAL A 15 -13.78 0.43 -7.22
C VAL A 15 -13.58 -0.36 -8.51
N HIS A 16 -12.82 0.17 -9.48
CA HIS A 16 -12.51 -0.53 -10.73
C HIS A 16 -11.67 -1.79 -10.47
N ILE A 17 -10.68 -1.70 -9.58
CA ILE A 17 -9.86 -2.85 -9.17
C ILE A 17 -10.71 -3.92 -8.47
N TRP A 18 -11.61 -3.52 -7.56
CA TRP A 18 -12.53 -4.44 -6.87
C TRP A 18 -13.46 -5.16 -7.85
N GLN A 19 -13.97 -4.45 -8.86
CA GLN A 19 -14.82 -5.04 -9.91
C GLN A 19 -14.04 -6.03 -10.78
N TRP A 20 -12.80 -5.72 -11.14
CA TRP A 20 -11.93 -6.62 -11.88
C TRP A 20 -11.58 -7.87 -11.08
N ASN A 21 -11.22 -7.72 -9.80
CA ASN A 21 -10.88 -8.84 -8.92
C ASN A 21 -12.10 -9.72 -8.58
N GLY A 22 -13.29 -9.13 -8.49
CA GLY A 22 -14.56 -9.85 -8.30
C GLY A 22 -14.93 -10.80 -9.44
N ASN A 23 -14.30 -10.64 -10.62
CA ASN A 23 -14.39 -11.58 -11.75
C ASN A 23 -13.32 -12.70 -11.72
N GLY A 24 -12.60 -12.86 -10.61
CA GLY A 24 -11.67 -13.97 -10.38
C GLY A 24 -10.25 -13.78 -10.93
N GLN A 25 -9.87 -12.58 -11.36
CA GLN A 25 -8.58 -12.31 -12.02
C GLN A 25 -7.51 -11.63 -11.15
N GLY A 26 -7.81 -11.21 -9.92
CA GLY A 26 -6.80 -10.73 -8.99
C GLY A 26 -7.04 -11.25 -7.58
N GLY A 27 -6.08 -12.03 -7.09
CA GLY A 27 -6.15 -12.70 -5.79
C GLY A 27 -6.11 -11.74 -4.61
N ASP A 28 -6.08 -12.31 -3.40
CA ASP A 28 -6.15 -11.58 -2.12
C ASP A 28 -5.14 -10.44 -1.98
N THR A 29 -3.97 -10.53 -2.62
CA THR A 29 -2.92 -9.50 -2.59
C THR A 29 -3.39 -8.16 -3.17
N ALA A 30 -4.08 -8.17 -4.31
CA ALA A 30 -4.55 -6.92 -4.94
C ALA A 30 -5.64 -6.25 -4.09
N ARG A 31 -6.49 -7.06 -3.45
CA ARG A 31 -7.52 -6.59 -2.50
C ARG A 31 -6.87 -6.00 -1.25
N ASN A 32 -5.93 -6.72 -0.62
CA ASN A 32 -5.23 -6.25 0.58
C ASN A 32 -4.41 -4.99 0.32
N LEU A 33 -3.81 -4.87 -0.87
CA LEU A 33 -3.09 -3.66 -1.26
C LEU A 33 -4.03 -2.47 -1.45
N THR A 34 -5.16 -2.67 -2.11
CA THR A 34 -6.21 -1.64 -2.28
C THR A 34 -6.67 -1.12 -0.91
N GLU A 35 -7.07 -2.02 -0.01
CA GLU A 35 -7.48 -1.65 1.35
C GLU A 35 -6.32 -1.01 2.15
N GLY A 36 -5.10 -1.51 1.99
CA GLY A 36 -3.90 -0.97 2.63
C GLY A 36 -3.54 0.45 2.18
N ILE A 37 -3.77 0.80 0.91
CA ILE A 37 -3.61 2.18 0.41
C ILE A 37 -4.67 3.09 1.04
N ALA A 38 -5.91 2.64 1.20
CA ALA A 38 -6.95 3.43 1.87
C ALA A 38 -6.60 3.66 3.35
N ASP A 39 -6.07 2.64 4.02
CA ASP A 39 -5.58 2.74 5.40
C ASP A 39 -4.30 3.59 5.51
N PHE A 40 -3.42 3.61 4.50
CA PHE A 40 -2.30 4.55 4.43
C PHE A 40 -2.79 6.00 4.39
N VAL A 41 -3.83 6.31 3.62
CA VAL A 41 -4.40 7.67 3.60
C VAL A 41 -4.94 8.07 4.98
N ARG A 42 -5.63 7.15 5.67
CA ARG A 42 -6.07 7.37 7.06
C ARG A 42 -4.90 7.61 7.99
N LEU A 43 -3.82 6.82 7.86
CA LEU A 43 -2.58 7.00 8.60
C LEU A 43 -1.96 8.38 8.37
N LYS A 44 -1.89 8.86 7.12
CA LYS A 44 -1.37 10.20 6.77
C LYS A 44 -2.28 11.33 7.24
N ALA A 45 -3.57 11.08 7.39
CA ALA A 45 -4.53 12.03 7.95
C ALA A 45 -4.52 12.07 9.49
N ASP A 46 -3.55 11.40 10.14
CA ASP A 46 -3.44 11.23 11.60
C ASP A 46 -4.67 10.55 12.23
N TYR A 47 -5.38 9.75 11.41
CA TYR A 47 -6.54 8.99 11.81
C TYR A 47 -6.14 7.52 11.98
N VAL A 48 -5.46 7.22 13.10
CA VAL A 48 -5.02 5.85 13.44
C VAL A 48 -5.90 5.29 14.55
N PRO A 49 -6.83 4.37 14.24
CA PRO A 49 -7.63 3.67 15.24
C PRO A 49 -6.78 2.87 16.24
N GLN A 50 -7.29 2.74 17.46
CA GLN A 50 -6.70 1.88 18.48
C GLN A 50 -6.70 0.42 18.00
N GLY A 51 -5.54 -0.26 18.05
CA GLY A 51 -5.39 -1.66 17.63
C GLY A 51 -4.80 -1.86 16.23
N TRP A 52 -4.40 -0.79 15.53
CA TRP A 52 -3.64 -0.91 14.28
C TRP A 52 -2.22 -1.45 14.51
N ALA A 53 -1.72 -2.17 13.50
CA ALA A 53 -0.34 -2.65 13.45
C ALA A 53 0.67 -1.51 13.68
N GLN A 54 1.69 -1.81 14.48
CA GLN A 54 2.84 -0.95 14.69
C GLN A 54 3.84 -1.06 13.52
N PRO A 55 4.71 -0.06 13.32
CA PRO A 55 5.84 -0.20 12.41
C PRO A 55 6.67 -1.44 12.75
N GLY A 56 6.96 -2.27 11.76
CA GLY A 56 7.64 -3.56 11.92
C GLY A 56 6.74 -4.76 12.20
N ASP A 57 5.43 -4.59 12.44
CA ASP A 57 4.52 -5.73 12.65
C ASP A 57 4.26 -6.53 11.36
N GLY A 58 3.83 -7.78 11.53
CA GLY A 58 3.48 -8.70 10.45
C GLY A 58 4.63 -9.61 9.98
N ASN A 59 4.24 -10.72 9.36
CA ASN A 59 5.10 -11.75 8.77
C ASN A 59 5.43 -11.43 7.30
N TYR A 60 4.46 -10.88 6.55
CA TYR A 60 4.63 -10.45 5.16
C TYR A 60 3.83 -9.17 4.89
N TRP A 61 4.25 -8.42 3.87
CA TRP A 61 3.79 -7.04 3.63
C TRP A 61 2.29 -6.92 3.32
N SER A 62 1.65 -7.99 2.84
CA SER A 62 0.22 -8.06 2.47
C SER A 62 -0.64 -8.86 3.44
N GLU A 63 -0.16 -9.14 4.66
CA GLU A 63 -0.86 -9.97 5.67
C GLU A 63 -2.14 -9.33 6.23
N GLY A 64 -2.26 -8.00 6.15
CA GLY A 64 -3.46 -7.28 6.57
C GLY A 64 -3.35 -5.78 6.31
N TYR A 65 -4.50 -5.10 6.29
CA TYR A 65 -4.58 -3.73 5.79
C TYR A 65 -3.71 -2.75 6.56
N SER A 66 -3.69 -2.81 7.90
CA SER A 66 -2.84 -1.94 8.72
C SER A 66 -1.35 -2.26 8.57
N VAL A 67 -0.97 -3.53 8.38
CA VAL A 67 0.44 -3.93 8.11
C VAL A 67 0.87 -3.38 6.75
N THR A 68 0.02 -3.56 5.73
CA THR A 68 0.26 -3.03 4.39
C THR A 68 0.34 -1.51 4.39
N ALA A 69 -0.54 -0.81 5.12
CA ALA A 69 -0.50 0.64 5.25
C ALA A 69 0.82 1.15 5.86
N ARG A 70 1.34 0.48 6.90
CA ARG A 70 2.63 0.82 7.51
C ARG A 70 3.80 0.61 6.56
N PHE A 71 3.77 -0.50 5.80
CA PHE A 71 4.78 -0.76 4.78
C PHE A 71 4.74 0.26 3.65
N LEU A 72 3.54 0.64 3.18
CA LEU A 72 3.37 1.67 2.16
C LEU A 72 3.85 3.04 2.63
N ASP A 73 3.67 3.38 3.92
CA ASP A 73 4.23 4.60 4.50
C ASP A 73 5.76 4.61 4.50
N TYR A 74 6.39 3.48 4.82
CA TYR A 74 7.83 3.31 4.65
C TYR A 74 8.27 3.52 3.20
N CYS A 75 7.61 2.86 2.23
CA CYS A 75 7.92 3.02 0.82
C CYS A 75 7.73 4.46 0.33
N ASN A 76 6.70 5.17 0.82
CA ASN A 76 6.51 6.60 0.53
C ASN A 76 7.57 7.49 1.19
N GLY A 77 8.20 7.04 2.28
CA GLY A 77 9.38 7.69 2.85
C GLY A 77 10.65 7.54 2.01
N LEU A 78 10.74 6.49 1.18
CA LEU A 78 11.84 6.29 0.24
C LEU A 78 11.68 7.09 -1.06
N SER A 79 10.44 7.27 -1.52
CA SER A 79 10.12 8.06 -2.71
C SER A 79 8.80 8.78 -2.48
N ASP A 80 8.86 10.12 -2.47
CA ASP A 80 7.68 10.94 -2.25
C ASP A 80 6.68 10.75 -3.41
N GLY A 81 5.43 10.45 -3.06
CA GLY A 81 4.39 10.12 -4.03
C GLY A 81 4.41 8.67 -4.53
N PHE A 82 5.24 7.78 -3.99
CA PHE A 82 5.24 6.34 -4.32
C PHE A 82 3.83 5.75 -4.34
N VAL A 83 3.03 5.99 -3.29
CA VAL A 83 1.68 5.43 -3.17
C VAL A 83 0.75 5.98 -4.25
N SER A 84 0.91 7.25 -4.63
CA SER A 84 0.14 7.84 -5.72
C SER A 84 0.46 7.18 -7.05
N GLU A 85 1.74 6.95 -7.35
CA GLU A 85 2.18 6.35 -8.61
C GLU A 85 1.84 4.85 -8.67
N LEU A 86 1.94 4.15 -7.54
CA LEU A 86 1.49 2.77 -7.40
C LEU A 86 -0.01 2.66 -7.69
N ASN A 87 -0.83 3.52 -7.07
CA ASN A 87 -2.28 3.52 -7.30
C ASN A 87 -2.63 3.76 -8.78
N LYS A 88 -1.94 4.70 -9.44
CA LYS A 88 -2.15 4.95 -10.88
C LYS A 88 -1.81 3.73 -11.74
N LYS A 89 -0.72 3.02 -11.43
CA LYS A 89 -0.31 1.81 -12.15
C LYS A 89 -1.27 0.64 -11.94
N MET A 90 -1.90 0.58 -10.77
CA MET A 90 -2.82 -0.49 -10.41
C MET A 90 -4.19 -0.41 -11.09
N ARG A 91 -4.48 0.65 -11.84
CA ARG A 91 -5.76 0.88 -12.51
C ARG A 91 -6.25 -0.31 -13.33
N ASP A 92 -5.33 -1.01 -13.99
CA ASP A 92 -5.63 -2.15 -14.87
C ASP A 92 -5.20 -3.51 -14.27
N GLY A 93 -4.77 -3.53 -13.01
CA GLY A 93 -4.33 -4.75 -12.31
C GLY A 93 -3.04 -4.56 -11.50
N TYR A 94 -2.72 -5.54 -10.65
CA TYR A 94 -1.55 -5.51 -9.78
C TYR A 94 -0.41 -6.40 -10.30
N SER A 95 0.83 -5.91 -10.17
CA SER A 95 2.06 -6.68 -10.35
C SER A 95 3.13 -6.24 -9.35
N ASP A 96 3.87 -7.20 -8.78
CA ASP A 96 5.01 -6.92 -7.90
C ASP A 96 6.13 -6.12 -8.61
N ASP A 97 6.20 -6.19 -9.95
CA ASP A 97 7.16 -5.41 -10.76
C ASP A 97 6.97 -3.90 -10.60
N PHE A 98 5.82 -3.43 -10.13
CA PHE A 98 5.60 -2.01 -9.89
C PHE A 98 6.54 -1.46 -8.83
N PHE A 99 6.90 -2.26 -7.81
CA PHE A 99 7.88 -1.86 -6.80
C PHE A 99 9.27 -1.68 -7.41
N VAL A 100 9.66 -2.57 -8.33
CA VAL A 100 10.93 -2.46 -9.06
C VAL A 100 10.94 -1.20 -9.92
N GLN A 101 9.84 -0.92 -10.63
CA GLN A 101 9.74 0.25 -11.49
C GLN A 101 9.77 1.57 -10.71
N LEU A 102 9.19 1.60 -9.51
CA LEU A 102 9.05 2.83 -8.72
C LEU A 102 10.21 3.07 -7.75
N LEU A 103 10.81 2.01 -7.20
CA LEU A 103 11.83 2.07 -6.14
C LEU A 103 13.14 1.35 -6.50
N GLY A 104 13.21 0.67 -7.64
CA GLY A 104 14.41 -0.04 -8.09
C GLY A 104 14.70 -1.34 -7.33
N LYS A 105 13.78 -1.79 -6.46
CA LYS A 105 13.92 -2.98 -5.61
C LYS A 105 12.67 -3.85 -5.69
N THR A 106 12.83 -5.15 -5.49
CA THR A 106 11.69 -6.06 -5.37
C THR A 106 10.92 -5.80 -4.08
N VAL A 107 9.63 -6.14 -4.06
CA VAL A 107 8.81 -5.99 -2.85
C VAL A 107 9.39 -6.76 -1.65
N ASP A 108 9.99 -7.93 -1.89
CA ASP A 108 10.65 -8.72 -0.85
C ASP A 108 11.90 -8.04 -0.27
N GLN A 109 12.71 -7.40 -1.12
CA GLN A 109 13.87 -6.63 -0.66
C GLN A 109 13.42 -5.44 0.19
N LEU A 110 12.40 -4.70 -0.28
CA LEU A 110 11.84 -3.58 0.46
C LEU A 110 11.24 -4.03 1.80
N TRP A 111 10.55 -5.17 1.82
CA TRP A 111 10.00 -5.74 3.04
C TRP A 111 11.09 -6.16 4.02
N SER A 112 12.17 -6.78 3.53
CA SER A 112 13.33 -7.13 4.36
C SER A 112 14.00 -5.88 4.95
N ASP A 113 14.19 -4.83 4.14
CA ASP A 113 14.74 -3.54 4.59
C ASP A 113 13.84 -2.90 5.65
N TYR A 114 12.51 -2.92 5.44
CA TYR A 114 11.53 -2.46 6.41
C TYR A 114 11.64 -3.22 7.73
N LYS A 115 11.66 -4.56 7.70
CA LYS A 115 11.80 -5.36 8.93
C LYS A 115 13.14 -5.08 9.62
N ALA A 116 14.23 -4.91 8.87
CA ALA A 116 15.54 -4.58 9.44
C ALA A 116 15.53 -3.20 10.13
N GLN A 117 14.85 -2.20 9.56
CA GLN A 117 14.72 -0.87 10.16
C GLN A 117 13.98 -0.91 11.50
N PHE A 118 12.97 -1.76 11.63
CA PHE A 118 12.11 -1.82 12.83
C PHE A 118 12.43 -2.97 13.79
N ALA A 119 13.31 -3.91 13.43
CA ALA A 119 13.74 -5.01 14.31
C ALA A 119 14.69 -4.58 15.44
N GLY A 120 15.19 -3.33 15.41
CA GLY A 120 16.16 -2.80 16.37
C GLY A 120 15.59 -1.87 17.44
N ASN A 121 14.26 -1.78 17.59
CA ASN A 121 13.60 -0.87 18.53
C ASN A 121 12.83 -1.62 19.62
#